data_AF-A0A382MBH6-F1
#
_entry.id   AF-A0A382MBH6-F1
#
_cell.length_a   1.000
_cell.length_b   1.000
_cell.length_c   1.000
_cell.angle_alpha   90.00
_cell.angle_beta   90.00
_cell.angle_gamma   90.00
#
_symmetry.space_group_name_H-M   'P 1'
#
loop_
_entity.id
_entity.type
_entity.pdbx_description
1 polymer ?
#
loop_
_entity_poly.entity_id
_entity_poly.type
_entity_poly.pdbx_seq_one_letter_code
_entity_poly.pdbx_strand_id
1 'polypeptide(L)'
;WENSIPRFHYTDRGALGVVLVLFRTALGLPNITFRWNESVENLVVSGDRVTGVVTRNLRTGETEVLSATHIVLATGGFEGNLERVRANWSPDLPEPGRLLIGSSIHATGSGHNLAVQAGAALTKMNRHYIYSNGIVDPRDPAGTLSITGGNEDSLWVNAQGRRFTNETGRDKRILVDLLEQNPATYWAVFDELARDTFAMRGREWVNNPMDGHPVLDNPDITHKAPTLETLASMAGIPGEALRTSIQRFNELVENGVDGDFGRFSSQADAPPKIQQPPFYALQFFPMTRKSMGGIAIDTEGRALNEAGEVVSGLYAVGEANGSAGINGKHGMDGMFLGPSVITGRVAGGTIAEARAELEEQLPISVSLLDEDLLPVEENWEGNFAPE
;
A
#
# COMPACT_ATOMS: atom_id res chain seq x y z
N TRP A 1 -0.67 -0.81 18.77
CA TRP A 1 -0.62 0.46 18.03
C TRP A 1 0.81 0.87 17.71
N GLU A 2 1.14 1.10 16.43
CA GLU A 2 2.47 1.59 16.04
C GLU A 2 2.70 3.07 16.38
N ASN A 3 1.61 3.81 16.59
CA ASN A 3 1.63 5.23 16.91
C ASN A 3 1.41 5.45 18.41
N SER A 4 2.28 6.25 19.05
CA SER A 4 2.17 6.60 20.47
C SER A 4 1.02 7.55 20.81
N ILE A 5 0.51 8.31 19.83
CA ILE A 5 -0.66 9.17 19.93
C ILE A 5 -1.42 9.18 18.59
N PRO A 6 -2.73 9.49 18.58
CA PRO A 6 -3.49 9.68 17.34
C PRO A 6 -2.82 10.73 16.43
N ARG A 7 -2.51 10.34 15.19
CA ARG A 7 -1.86 11.22 14.20
C ARG A 7 -2.21 10.91 12.75
N PHE A 8 -3.19 10.03 12.55
CA PHE A 8 -3.71 9.78 11.22
C PHE A 8 -4.80 10.79 10.93
N HIS A 9 -4.66 11.46 9.81
CA HIS A 9 -5.68 12.35 9.28
C HIS A 9 -6.37 11.63 8.13
N TYR A 10 -7.69 11.55 8.20
CA TYR A 10 -8.52 10.89 7.20
C TYR A 10 -9.48 11.89 6.57
N THR A 11 -9.93 11.58 5.36
CA THR A 11 -11.12 12.19 4.77
C THR A 11 -12.21 11.14 4.72
N ASP A 12 -13.47 11.54 4.60
CA ASP A 12 -14.62 10.61 4.51
C ASP A 12 -14.50 9.64 3.32
N ARG A 13 -13.74 10.02 2.29
CA ARG A 13 -13.42 9.19 1.12
C ARG A 13 -11.96 8.71 1.10
N GLY A 14 -11.30 8.63 2.25
CA GLY A 14 -9.92 8.15 2.37
C GLY A 14 -8.92 8.95 1.52
N ALA A 15 -8.11 8.26 0.72
CA ALA A 15 -7.13 8.90 -0.16
C ALA A 15 -7.79 9.61 -1.35
N LEU A 16 -8.97 9.15 -1.79
CA LEU A 16 -9.69 9.74 -2.92
C LEU A 16 -10.07 11.19 -2.63
N GLY A 17 -10.50 11.50 -1.41
CA GLY A 17 -10.82 12.87 -0.99
C GLY A 17 -9.62 13.82 -1.12
N VAL A 18 -8.39 13.35 -0.84
CA VAL A 18 -7.18 14.15 -0.99
C VAL A 18 -6.79 14.31 -2.46
N VAL A 19 -6.77 13.20 -3.21
CA VAL A 19 -6.33 13.20 -4.61
C VAL A 19 -7.28 14.01 -5.49
N LEU A 20 -8.60 13.89 -5.30
CA LEU A 20 -9.59 14.62 -6.10
C LEU A 20 -9.47 16.13 -5.92
N VAL A 21 -9.21 16.61 -4.70
CA VAL A 21 -9.03 18.05 -4.46
C VAL A 21 -7.80 18.55 -5.20
N LEU A 22 -6.63 17.90 -5.01
CA LEU A 22 -5.40 18.29 -5.71
C LEU A 22 -5.57 18.28 -7.24
N PHE A 23 -6.23 17.23 -7.76
CA PHE A 23 -6.47 17.06 -9.18
C PHE A 23 -7.43 18.13 -9.74
N ARG A 24 -8.55 18.41 -9.06
CA ARG A 24 -9.51 19.45 -9.46
C ARG A 24 -8.90 20.84 -9.41
N THR A 25 -8.12 21.15 -8.36
CA THR A 25 -7.37 22.40 -8.28
C THR A 25 -6.43 22.54 -9.46
N ALA A 26 -5.67 21.48 -9.79
CA ALA A 26 -4.74 21.51 -10.91
C ALA A 26 -5.45 21.71 -12.27
N LEU A 27 -6.61 21.08 -12.48
CA LEU A 27 -7.41 21.26 -13.70
C LEU A 27 -7.98 22.68 -13.85
N GLY A 28 -8.21 23.39 -12.73
CA GLY A 28 -8.69 24.77 -12.76
C GLY A 28 -7.62 25.81 -13.09
N LEU A 29 -6.33 25.43 -13.07
CA LEU A 29 -5.22 26.34 -13.33
C LEU A 29 -4.91 26.40 -14.84
N PRO A 30 -4.96 27.60 -15.47
CA PRO A 30 -4.84 27.72 -16.93
C PRO A 30 -3.44 27.38 -17.46
N ASN A 31 -2.45 27.31 -16.58
CA ASN A 31 -1.06 26.99 -16.89
C ASN A 31 -0.70 25.51 -16.62
N ILE A 32 -1.68 24.65 -16.30
CA ILE A 32 -1.48 23.21 -16.16
C ILE A 32 -2.17 22.49 -17.31
N THR A 33 -1.43 21.57 -17.95
CA THR A 33 -1.96 20.73 -19.02
C THR A 33 -1.74 19.27 -18.66
N PHE A 34 -2.82 18.48 -18.71
CA PHE A 34 -2.76 17.02 -18.56
C PHE A 34 -2.73 16.35 -19.93
N ARG A 35 -1.74 15.48 -20.15
CA ARG A 35 -1.67 14.60 -21.32
C ARG A 35 -1.97 13.18 -20.90
N TRP A 36 -3.16 12.69 -21.26
CA TRP A 36 -3.65 11.37 -20.91
C TRP A 36 -3.24 10.31 -21.93
N ASN A 37 -3.12 9.07 -21.47
CA ASN A 37 -2.69 7.94 -22.31
C ASN A 37 -1.31 8.20 -22.93
N GLU A 38 -0.44 8.88 -22.18
CA GLU A 38 0.88 9.27 -22.63
C GLU A 38 1.92 8.60 -21.72
N SER A 39 2.85 7.85 -22.31
CA SER A 39 3.97 7.21 -21.62
C SER A 39 5.24 8.01 -21.88
N VAL A 40 6.06 8.24 -20.86
CA VAL A 40 7.41 8.78 -21.04
C VAL A 40 8.37 7.61 -21.24
N GLU A 41 8.97 7.52 -22.43
CA GLU A 41 9.84 6.40 -22.82
C GLU A 41 11.31 6.70 -22.60
N ASN A 42 11.73 7.96 -22.73
CA ASN A 42 13.11 8.40 -22.52
C ASN A 42 13.18 9.83 -21.96
N LEU A 43 14.28 10.13 -21.28
CA LEU A 43 14.69 11.50 -20.96
C LEU A 43 15.58 12.05 -22.08
N VAL A 44 15.38 13.31 -22.45
CA VAL A 44 16.27 14.01 -23.40
C VAL A 44 17.37 14.66 -22.60
N VAL A 45 18.63 14.32 -22.91
CA VAL A 45 19.82 14.85 -22.23
C VAL A 45 20.67 15.64 -23.22
N SER A 46 20.99 16.88 -22.86
CA SER A 46 21.89 17.76 -23.62
C SER A 46 23.07 18.15 -22.74
N GLY A 47 24.26 17.62 -23.03
CA GLY A 47 25.41 17.77 -22.14
C GLY A 47 25.19 16.99 -20.84
N ASP A 48 25.26 17.69 -19.71
CA ASP A 48 25.02 17.15 -18.35
C ASP A 48 23.60 17.45 -17.84
N ARG A 49 22.71 18.01 -18.69
CA ARG A 49 21.39 18.49 -18.31
C ARG A 49 20.27 17.71 -18.97
N VAL A 50 19.28 17.32 -18.18
CA VAL A 50 18.00 16.82 -18.68
C VAL A 50 17.17 18.01 -19.18
N THR A 51 16.77 17.97 -20.45
CA THR A 51 16.14 19.09 -21.18
C THR A 51 14.77 18.75 -21.76
N GLY A 52 14.26 17.55 -21.50
CA GLY A 52 12.95 17.15 -21.99
C GLY A 52 12.65 15.68 -21.82
N VAL A 53 11.57 15.25 -22.44
CA VAL A 53 11.10 13.86 -22.45
C VAL A 53 10.68 13.44 -23.85
N VAL A 54 10.89 12.17 -24.17
CA VAL A 54 10.27 11.52 -25.33
C VAL A 54 9.00 10.84 -24.83
N THR A 55 7.86 11.24 -25.37
CA THR A 55 6.56 10.65 -25.03
C THR A 55 6.06 9.75 -26.14
N ARG A 56 5.24 8.77 -25.76
CA ARG A 56 4.48 7.92 -26.68
C ARG A 56 3.01 7.94 -26.30
N ASN A 57 2.17 8.27 -27.26
CA ASN A 57 0.73 8.14 -27.11
C ASN A 57 0.34 6.66 -27.16
N LEU A 58 -0.28 6.15 -26.10
CA LEU A 58 -0.66 4.75 -25.97
C LEU A 58 -1.88 4.36 -26.82
N ARG A 59 -2.61 5.33 -27.37
CA ARG A 59 -3.75 5.07 -28.27
C ARG A 59 -3.34 5.09 -29.74
N THR A 60 -2.54 6.06 -30.15
CA THR A 60 -2.13 6.21 -31.57
C THR A 60 -0.79 5.54 -31.87
N GLY A 61 0.06 5.35 -30.85
CA GLY A 61 1.44 4.87 -31.00
C GLY A 61 2.44 5.95 -31.41
N GLU A 62 1.99 7.19 -31.65
CA GLU A 62 2.83 8.31 -32.06
C GLU A 62 3.79 8.73 -30.95
N THR A 63 4.98 9.18 -31.34
CA THR A 63 6.02 9.66 -30.43
C THR A 63 6.26 11.15 -30.62
N GLU A 64 6.44 11.88 -29.52
CA GLU A 64 6.73 13.32 -29.51
C GLU A 64 7.91 13.62 -28.58
N VAL A 65 8.62 14.72 -28.85
CA VAL A 65 9.64 15.25 -27.94
C VAL A 65 9.12 16.52 -27.31
N LEU A 66 9.03 16.55 -25.97
CA LEU A 66 8.65 17.71 -25.20
C LEU A 66 9.89 18.30 -24.52
N SER A 67 10.20 19.55 -24.82
CA SER A 67 11.30 20.28 -24.19
C SER A 67 10.85 20.95 -22.89
N ALA A 68 11.68 20.85 -21.86
CA ALA A 68 11.44 21.48 -20.56
C ALA A 68 12.76 21.83 -19.87
N THR A 69 12.75 22.88 -19.06
CA THR A 69 13.94 23.24 -18.27
C THR A 69 14.08 22.39 -17.01
N HIS A 70 12.98 21.84 -16.48
CA HIS A 70 12.95 21.03 -15.28
C HIS A 70 12.00 19.85 -15.48
N ILE A 71 12.45 18.65 -15.10
CA ILE A 71 11.71 17.40 -15.24
C ILE A 71 11.55 16.81 -13.84
N VAL A 72 10.30 16.55 -13.43
CA VAL A 72 9.98 15.95 -12.12
C VAL A 72 9.43 14.54 -12.33
N LEU A 73 10.13 13.53 -11.82
CA LEU A 73 9.67 12.15 -11.80
C LEU A 73 8.77 11.92 -10.57
N ALA A 74 7.46 11.86 -10.83
CA ALA A 74 6.40 11.58 -9.85
C ALA A 74 5.69 10.23 -10.15
N THR A 75 6.45 9.22 -10.58
CA THR A 75 5.95 8.01 -11.24
C THR A 75 5.60 6.86 -10.31
N GLY A 76 5.69 7.07 -8.99
CA GLY A 76 5.46 6.02 -7.99
C GLY A 76 6.62 5.03 -7.86
N GLY A 77 6.35 3.93 -7.16
CA GLY A 77 7.33 2.89 -6.85
C GLY A 77 7.46 1.79 -7.89
N PHE A 78 7.93 0.62 -7.44
CA PHE A 78 8.08 -0.58 -8.27
C PHE A 78 7.36 -1.84 -7.74
N GLU A 79 6.56 -1.69 -6.68
CA GLU A 79 5.91 -2.82 -5.98
C GLU A 79 4.85 -3.56 -6.80
N GLY A 80 4.43 -3.00 -7.94
CA GLY A 80 3.55 -3.65 -8.91
C GLY A 80 4.27 -4.65 -9.81
N ASN A 81 5.60 -4.73 -9.73
CA ASN A 81 6.44 -5.64 -10.50
C ASN A 81 7.14 -6.63 -9.55
N LEU A 82 6.57 -7.83 -9.40
CA LEU A 82 7.09 -8.86 -8.50
C LEU A 82 8.51 -9.32 -8.85
N GLU A 83 8.87 -9.36 -10.14
CA GLU A 83 10.24 -9.71 -10.55
C GLU A 83 11.23 -8.70 -9.98
N ARG A 84 10.92 -7.41 -10.12
CA ARG A 84 11.76 -6.33 -9.58
C ARG A 84 11.78 -6.30 -8.06
N VAL A 85 10.64 -6.57 -7.41
CA VAL A 85 10.57 -6.71 -5.95
C VAL A 85 11.47 -7.82 -5.47
N ARG A 86 11.39 -9.01 -6.07
CA ARG A 86 12.24 -10.16 -5.72
C ARG A 86 13.71 -9.91 -6.00
N ALA A 87 14.04 -9.30 -7.14
CA ALA A 87 15.41 -8.91 -7.47
C ALA A 87 16.03 -7.92 -6.47
N ASN A 88 15.20 -7.20 -5.71
CA ASN A 88 15.63 -6.27 -4.68
C ASN A 88 15.26 -6.76 -3.27
N TRP A 89 14.83 -8.00 -3.07
CA TRP A 89 14.34 -8.46 -1.78
C TRP A 89 15.36 -8.23 -0.65
N SER A 90 14.87 -7.87 0.53
CA SER A 90 15.75 -7.58 1.66
C SER A 90 16.50 -8.85 2.07
N PRO A 91 17.85 -8.85 2.09
CA PRO A 91 18.63 -10.05 2.41
C PRO A 91 18.48 -10.50 3.87
N ASP A 92 17.98 -9.60 4.74
CA ASP A 92 17.76 -9.88 6.16
C ASP A 92 16.40 -10.59 6.42
N LEU A 93 15.58 -10.81 5.39
CA LEU A 93 14.25 -11.42 5.50
C LEU A 93 14.14 -12.69 4.64
N PRO A 94 13.49 -13.76 5.14
CA PRO A 94 13.15 -14.89 4.30
C PRO A 94 12.29 -14.45 3.11
N GLU A 95 12.64 -14.90 1.90
CA GLU A 95 11.84 -14.61 0.72
C GLU A 95 10.62 -15.55 0.67
N PRO A 96 9.38 -15.01 0.60
CA PRO A 96 8.20 -15.86 0.61
C PRO A 96 8.02 -16.55 -0.75
N GLY A 97 7.66 -17.83 -0.70
CA GLY A 97 7.34 -18.61 -1.91
C GLY A 97 6.18 -18.01 -2.72
N ARG A 98 5.23 -17.35 -2.06
CA ARG A 98 4.14 -16.60 -2.70
C ARG A 98 4.06 -15.19 -2.13
N LEU A 99 3.96 -14.21 -3.02
CA LEU A 99 3.79 -12.79 -2.71
C LEU A 99 2.71 -12.25 -3.63
N LEU A 100 1.69 -11.60 -3.08
CA LEU A 100 0.63 -10.97 -3.88
C LEU A 100 0.97 -9.51 -4.20
N ILE A 101 0.36 -8.96 -5.25
CA ILE A 101 0.47 -7.54 -5.61
C ILE A 101 -0.64 -6.77 -4.91
N GLY A 102 -0.29 -6.05 -3.85
CA GLY A 102 -1.20 -5.14 -3.14
C GLY A 102 -1.04 -3.68 -3.57
N SER A 103 -0.01 -3.33 -4.34
CA SER A 103 0.19 -1.99 -4.90
C SER A 103 -0.51 -1.80 -6.26
N SER A 104 -0.40 -0.60 -6.84
CA SER A 104 -0.85 -0.39 -8.22
C SER A 104 -0.02 -1.25 -9.19
N ILE A 105 -0.68 -1.89 -10.16
CA ILE A 105 -0.02 -2.61 -11.27
C ILE A 105 0.82 -1.67 -12.15
N HIS A 106 0.57 -0.37 -12.09
CA HIS A 106 1.34 0.64 -12.81
C HIS A 106 2.61 1.08 -12.07
N ALA A 107 2.80 0.67 -10.82
CA ALA A 107 4.03 0.90 -10.07
C ALA A 107 5.10 -0.11 -10.53
N THR A 108 5.62 0.07 -11.75
CA THR A 108 6.60 -0.82 -12.39
C THR A 108 8.05 -0.38 -12.16
N GLY A 109 8.23 0.83 -11.65
CA GLY A 109 9.51 1.51 -11.53
C GLY A 109 10.06 2.06 -12.86
N SER A 110 9.19 2.38 -13.82
CA SER A 110 9.58 3.03 -15.07
C SER A 110 10.39 4.32 -14.84
N GLY A 111 10.00 5.16 -13.89
CA GLY A 111 10.76 6.37 -13.54
C GLY A 111 12.14 6.10 -12.98
N HIS A 112 12.34 5.01 -12.23
CA HIS A 112 13.67 4.60 -11.78
C HIS A 112 14.58 4.28 -12.97
N ASN A 113 14.04 3.63 -14.00
CA ASN A 113 14.81 3.29 -15.20
C ASN A 113 15.20 4.55 -15.98
N LEU A 114 14.26 5.48 -16.15
CA LEU A 114 14.50 6.78 -16.77
C LEU A 114 15.59 7.57 -16.02
N ALA A 115 15.52 7.60 -14.69
CA ALA A 115 16.49 8.29 -13.86
C ALA A 115 17.90 7.70 -13.99
N VAL A 116 18.03 6.37 -13.94
CA VAL A 116 19.32 5.68 -14.13
C VAL A 116 19.91 5.94 -15.51
N GLN A 117 19.08 5.92 -16.56
CA GLN A 117 19.53 6.23 -17.92
C GLN A 117 20.06 7.68 -18.05
N ALA A 118 19.53 8.61 -17.26
CA ALA A 118 20.02 9.98 -17.18
C ALA A 118 21.18 10.17 -16.18
N GLY A 119 21.71 9.09 -15.60
CA GLY A 119 22.87 9.12 -14.69
C GLY A 119 22.54 9.31 -13.22
N ALA A 120 21.26 9.27 -12.81
CA ALA A 120 20.88 9.31 -11.41
C ALA A 120 21.10 7.95 -10.72
N ALA A 121 21.50 7.99 -9.46
CA ALA A 121 21.64 6.82 -8.61
C ALA A 121 20.30 6.39 -8.01
N LEU A 122 20.19 5.10 -7.71
CA LEU A 122 19.12 4.55 -6.89
C LEU A 122 19.67 4.23 -5.50
N THR A 123 18.86 4.42 -4.47
CA THR A 123 19.25 4.16 -3.09
C THR A 123 18.22 3.29 -2.38
N LYS A 124 18.71 2.39 -1.51
CA LYS A 124 17.88 1.59 -0.59
C LYS A 124 16.79 0.77 -1.29
N MET A 125 17.03 0.32 -2.52
CA MET A 125 16.05 -0.43 -3.33
C MET A 125 15.54 -1.69 -2.64
N ASN A 126 16.29 -2.23 -1.68
CA ASN A 126 15.92 -3.38 -0.87
C ASN A 126 15.01 -3.09 0.34
N ARG A 127 14.48 -1.88 0.43
CA ARG A 127 13.55 -1.48 1.48
C ARG A 127 12.14 -1.46 0.93
N HIS A 128 11.33 -2.38 1.44
CA HIS A 128 9.94 -2.56 1.05
C HIS A 128 9.05 -2.43 2.27
N TYR A 129 7.84 -1.94 2.06
CA TYR A 129 6.75 -2.08 3.01
C TYR A 129 5.82 -3.17 2.48
N ILE A 130 5.84 -4.32 3.15
CA ILE A 130 5.08 -5.53 2.81
C ILE A 130 4.00 -5.69 3.88
N TYR A 131 2.76 -5.88 3.44
CA TYR A 131 1.64 -6.17 4.35
C TYR A 131 1.55 -7.68 4.57
N SER A 132 1.19 -8.10 5.78
CA SER A 132 0.93 -9.50 6.12
C SER A 132 -0.49 -9.95 5.80
N ASN A 133 -1.41 -9.00 5.60
CA ASN A 133 -2.85 -9.25 5.56
C ASN A 133 -3.45 -9.17 4.15
N GLY A 134 -2.72 -9.71 3.16
CA GLY A 134 -3.19 -9.81 1.79
C GLY A 134 -4.07 -11.04 1.56
N ILE A 135 -5.28 -10.84 1.03
CA ILE A 135 -6.16 -11.89 0.52
C ILE A 135 -6.10 -11.83 -1.01
N VAL A 136 -6.23 -12.97 -1.67
CA VAL A 136 -6.38 -13.01 -3.14
C VAL A 136 -7.61 -12.20 -3.55
N ASP A 137 -7.47 -11.33 -4.54
CA ASP A 137 -8.62 -10.63 -5.11
C ASP A 137 -9.53 -11.64 -5.83
N PRO A 138 -10.80 -11.84 -5.41
CA PRO A 138 -11.71 -12.79 -6.04
C PRO A 138 -11.99 -12.51 -7.52
N ARG A 139 -11.68 -11.30 -8.00
CA ARG A 139 -11.89 -10.90 -9.39
C ARG A 139 -10.65 -11.11 -10.26
N ASP A 140 -9.52 -11.48 -9.66
CA ASP A 140 -8.30 -11.80 -10.38
C ASP A 140 -8.19 -13.33 -10.60
N PRO A 141 -8.54 -13.85 -11.79
CA PRO A 141 -8.43 -15.27 -12.07
C PRO A 141 -6.98 -15.78 -12.05
N ALA A 142 -5.98 -14.89 -12.16
CA ALA A 142 -4.58 -15.28 -12.04
C ALA A 142 -4.14 -15.47 -10.58
N GLY A 143 -4.93 -14.99 -9.61
CA GLY A 143 -4.63 -15.11 -8.18
C GLY A 143 -3.36 -14.38 -7.73
N THR A 144 -3.00 -13.31 -8.44
CA THR A 144 -1.80 -12.50 -8.24
C THR A 144 -2.06 -11.20 -7.50
N LEU A 145 -3.21 -10.58 -7.72
CA LEU A 145 -3.62 -9.33 -7.09
C LEU A 145 -4.17 -9.58 -5.69
N SER A 146 -4.00 -8.58 -4.83
CA SER A 146 -4.47 -8.64 -3.45
C SER A 146 -5.45 -7.53 -3.10
N ILE A 147 -6.41 -7.90 -2.26
CA ILE A 147 -7.16 -6.97 -1.42
C ILE A 147 -6.66 -7.10 0.02
N THR A 148 -6.77 -6.02 0.79
CA THR A 148 -6.43 -6.05 2.22
C THR A 148 -7.65 -6.51 3.01
N GLY A 149 -7.47 -7.47 3.90
CA GLY A 149 -8.52 -7.94 4.80
C GLY A 149 -8.04 -8.09 6.24
N GLY A 150 -8.97 -8.40 7.13
CA GLY A 150 -8.64 -8.71 8.52
C GLY A 150 -9.88 -8.92 9.35
N ASN A 151 -9.73 -9.68 10.42
CA ASN A 151 -10.75 -9.85 11.45
C ASN A 151 -10.05 -9.76 12.80
N GLU A 152 -10.40 -8.76 13.59
CA GLU A 152 -9.71 -8.47 14.86
C GLU A 152 -9.94 -9.55 15.93
N ASP A 153 -10.96 -10.39 15.75
CA ASP A 153 -11.32 -11.51 16.65
C ASP A 153 -10.78 -12.86 16.17
N SER A 154 -10.18 -12.92 14.98
CA SER A 154 -9.66 -14.17 14.43
C SER A 154 -8.41 -14.69 15.14
N LEU A 155 -8.25 -16.01 15.15
CA LEU A 155 -7.01 -16.71 15.52
C LEU A 155 -6.18 -16.97 14.26
N TRP A 156 -4.88 -16.66 14.28
CA TRP A 156 -4.02 -16.94 13.14
C TRP A 156 -3.27 -18.24 13.34
N VAL A 157 -3.40 -19.16 12.38
CA VAL A 157 -2.68 -20.44 12.38
C VAL A 157 -1.89 -20.62 11.10
N ASN A 158 -0.68 -21.17 11.22
CA ASN A 158 0.13 -21.53 10.06
C ASN A 158 -0.42 -22.77 9.34
N ALA A 159 0.24 -23.20 8.27
CA ALA A 159 -0.15 -24.40 7.51
C ALA A 159 -0.14 -25.71 8.33
N GLN A 160 0.51 -25.73 9.50
CA GLN A 160 0.51 -26.87 10.43
C GLN A 160 -0.58 -26.75 11.51
N GLY A 161 -1.46 -25.75 11.44
CA GLY A 161 -2.58 -25.56 12.36
C GLY A 161 -2.17 -25.00 13.71
N ARG A 162 -1.02 -24.34 13.81
CA ARG A 162 -0.46 -23.79 15.05
C ARG A 162 -0.40 -22.27 14.99
N ARG A 163 -0.69 -21.62 16.11
CA ARG A 163 -0.39 -20.20 16.30
C ARG A 163 1.10 -19.95 16.17
N PHE A 164 1.48 -18.75 15.73
CA PHE A 164 2.88 -18.40 15.47
C PHE A 164 3.24 -16.94 15.79
N THR A 165 2.28 -16.08 16.09
CA THR A 165 2.52 -14.66 16.34
C THR A 165 1.47 -14.06 17.27
N ASN A 166 1.71 -12.82 17.68
CA ASN A 166 0.72 -11.95 18.31
C ASN A 166 -0.04 -11.20 17.22
N GLU A 167 -1.30 -11.57 16.99
CA GLU A 167 -2.12 -11.10 15.88
C GLU A 167 -2.44 -9.59 15.92
N THR A 168 -2.31 -8.95 17.09
CA THR A 168 -2.52 -7.50 17.30
C THR A 168 -1.23 -6.76 17.63
N GLY A 169 -0.09 -7.43 17.44
CA GLY A 169 1.25 -6.94 17.75
C GLY A 169 1.73 -5.81 16.83
N ARG A 170 3.05 -5.69 16.71
CA ARG A 170 3.67 -4.72 15.78
C ARG A 170 3.83 -5.36 14.41
N ASP A 171 3.41 -4.68 13.36
CA ASP A 171 3.40 -5.20 11.99
C ASP A 171 4.78 -5.71 11.56
N LYS A 172 5.84 -4.98 11.91
CA LYS A 172 7.22 -5.40 11.62
C LYS A 172 7.61 -6.74 12.24
N ARG A 173 7.04 -7.09 13.41
CA ARG A 173 7.29 -8.38 14.05
C ARG A 173 6.42 -9.46 13.43
N ILE A 174 5.14 -9.16 13.22
CA ILE A 174 4.18 -10.04 12.55
C ILE A 174 4.69 -10.47 11.17
N LEU A 175 5.22 -9.53 10.38
CA LEU A 175 5.79 -9.83 9.07
C LEU A 175 6.95 -10.81 9.16
N VAL A 176 7.88 -10.62 10.09
CA VAL A 176 9.00 -11.55 10.29
C VAL A 176 8.47 -12.93 10.69
N ASP A 177 7.57 -12.99 11.67
CA ASP A 177 6.97 -14.26 12.12
C ASP A 177 6.25 -14.99 10.98
N LEU A 178 5.57 -14.25 10.09
CA LEU A 178 4.90 -14.79 8.90
C LEU A 178 5.89 -15.32 7.86
N LEU A 179 6.94 -14.57 7.55
CA LEU A 179 7.96 -14.96 6.57
C LEU A 179 8.78 -16.17 7.03
N GLU A 180 8.88 -16.41 8.34
CA GLU A 180 9.49 -17.60 8.92
C GLU A 180 8.61 -18.86 8.83
N GLN A 181 7.32 -18.73 8.47
CA GLN A 181 6.45 -19.89 8.27
C GLN A 181 6.74 -20.61 6.95
N ASN A 182 6.46 -21.92 6.90
CA ASN A 182 6.62 -22.73 5.70
C ASN A 182 5.32 -23.49 5.36
N PRO A 183 4.58 -23.10 4.31
CA PRO A 183 4.77 -21.88 3.49
C PRO A 183 4.50 -20.57 4.28
N ALA A 184 5.02 -19.44 3.79
CA ALA A 184 4.85 -18.10 4.35
C ALA A 184 3.42 -17.56 4.10
N THR A 185 2.46 -18.11 4.85
CA THR A 185 1.02 -17.84 4.78
C THR A 185 0.39 -18.26 6.11
N TYR A 186 -0.81 -17.75 6.38
CA TYR A 186 -1.60 -18.20 7.52
C TYR A 186 -3.08 -18.27 7.17
N TRP A 187 -3.82 -18.99 7.99
CA TRP A 187 -5.27 -18.99 8.00
C TRP A 187 -5.77 -18.17 9.18
N ALA A 188 -6.59 -17.16 8.91
CA ALA A 188 -7.38 -16.48 9.92
C ALA A 188 -8.64 -17.30 10.16
N VAL A 189 -8.79 -17.82 11.38
CA VAL A 189 -9.92 -18.66 11.78
C VAL A 189 -10.78 -17.92 12.79
N PHE A 190 -12.08 -17.85 12.55
CA PHE A 190 -13.05 -17.21 13.44
C PHE A 190 -14.42 -17.89 13.29
N ASP A 191 -15.38 -17.49 14.11
CA ASP A 191 -16.72 -18.10 14.16
C ASP A 191 -17.82 -17.09 13.78
N GLU A 192 -19.07 -17.52 13.81
CA GLU A 192 -20.20 -16.69 13.36
C GLU A 192 -20.34 -15.38 14.14
N LEU A 193 -19.95 -15.36 15.42
CA LEU A 193 -20.03 -14.15 16.25
C LEU A 193 -19.07 -13.07 15.74
N ALA A 194 -17.93 -13.47 15.21
CA ALA A 194 -16.92 -12.58 14.64
C ALA A 194 -17.16 -12.28 13.15
N ARG A 195 -18.22 -12.82 12.53
CA ARG A 195 -18.43 -12.68 11.07
C ARG A 195 -18.45 -11.21 10.62
N ASP A 196 -19.16 -10.37 11.38
CA ASP A 196 -19.38 -8.97 11.02
C ASP A 196 -18.24 -8.04 11.43
N THR A 197 -17.24 -8.55 12.15
CA THR A 197 -15.99 -7.81 12.46
C THR A 197 -14.93 -7.95 11.37
N PHE A 198 -15.20 -8.75 10.33
CA PHE A 198 -14.33 -8.83 9.17
C PHE A 198 -14.36 -7.54 8.35
N ALA A 199 -13.20 -6.88 8.25
CA ALA A 199 -13.02 -5.65 7.50
C ALA A 199 -12.13 -5.88 6.28
N MET A 200 -12.38 -5.09 5.22
CA MET A 200 -11.56 -5.08 4.02
C MET A 200 -11.31 -3.67 3.51
N ARG A 201 -10.14 -3.45 2.91
CA ARG A 201 -9.75 -2.23 2.22
C ARG A 201 -9.31 -2.54 0.79
N GLY A 202 -9.47 -1.57 -0.11
CA GLY A 202 -9.45 -1.79 -1.55
C GLY A 202 -10.83 -2.05 -2.16
N ARG A 203 -11.90 -1.84 -1.36
CA ARG A 203 -13.33 -1.97 -1.73
C ARG A 203 -13.75 -1.19 -2.97
N GLU A 204 -13.03 -0.13 -3.33
CA GLU A 204 -13.32 0.71 -4.51
C GLU A 204 -13.38 -0.09 -5.82
N TRP A 205 -12.85 -1.31 -5.83
CA TRP A 205 -12.87 -2.21 -6.97
C TRP A 205 -13.85 -3.39 -6.80
N VAL A 206 -14.12 -3.80 -5.56
CA VAL A 206 -15.10 -4.85 -5.26
C VAL A 206 -16.48 -4.20 -5.18
N ASN A 207 -17.09 -3.93 -6.33
CA ASN A 207 -18.53 -3.69 -6.39
C ASN A 207 -19.21 -4.88 -5.72
N ASN A 208 -19.89 -4.64 -4.61
CA ASN A 208 -20.72 -5.66 -4.01
C ASN A 208 -22.19 -5.38 -4.35
N PRO A 209 -22.80 -6.22 -5.19
CA PRO A 209 -24.21 -6.17 -5.49
C PRO A 209 -25.03 -6.56 -4.26
N MET A 210 -26.33 -6.38 -4.37
CA MET A 210 -27.40 -6.65 -3.40
C MET A 210 -27.48 -8.10 -2.83
N ASP A 211 -26.45 -8.95 -2.96
CA ASP A 211 -26.53 -10.42 -2.92
C ASP A 211 -25.66 -11.15 -1.85
N GLY A 212 -25.00 -10.45 -0.90
CA GLY A 212 -24.20 -11.07 0.17
C GLY A 212 -22.78 -10.52 0.28
N HIS A 213 -21.92 -11.04 1.17
CA HIS A 213 -20.56 -10.53 1.38
C HIS A 213 -19.55 -11.10 0.36
N PRO A 214 -18.79 -10.28 -0.39
CA PRO A 214 -18.10 -10.71 -1.62
C PRO A 214 -16.89 -11.62 -1.39
N VAL A 215 -16.38 -11.66 -0.16
CA VAL A 215 -15.28 -12.54 0.26
C VAL A 215 -15.75 -13.66 1.17
N LEU A 216 -16.41 -13.34 2.28
CA LEU A 216 -16.92 -14.33 3.23
C LEU A 216 -17.95 -15.32 2.65
N ASP A 217 -18.78 -14.90 1.70
CA ASP A 217 -19.75 -15.79 1.06
C ASP A 217 -19.23 -16.38 -0.27
N ASN A 218 -17.96 -16.11 -0.62
CA ASN A 218 -17.30 -16.69 -1.79
C ASN A 218 -16.54 -17.97 -1.39
N PRO A 219 -17.00 -19.17 -1.81
CA PRO A 219 -16.40 -20.44 -1.42
C PRO A 219 -14.99 -20.68 -2.00
N ASP A 220 -14.59 -19.94 -3.04
CA ASP A 220 -13.24 -20.01 -3.61
C ASP A 220 -12.20 -19.25 -2.78
N ILE A 221 -12.66 -18.33 -1.92
CA ILE A 221 -11.80 -17.49 -1.07
C ILE A 221 -11.93 -17.85 0.42
N THR A 222 -13.14 -18.20 0.86
CA THR A 222 -13.45 -18.45 2.27
C THR A 222 -13.98 -19.87 2.45
N HIS A 223 -13.37 -20.62 3.36
CA HIS A 223 -13.93 -21.88 3.81
C HIS A 223 -14.88 -21.63 4.97
N LYS A 224 -16.08 -22.23 4.89
CA LYS A 224 -17.13 -22.13 5.90
C LYS A 224 -17.65 -23.52 6.23
N ALA A 225 -17.67 -23.89 7.51
CA ALA A 225 -18.07 -25.23 7.93
C ALA A 225 -18.72 -25.29 9.32
N PRO A 226 -19.63 -26.25 9.59
CA PRO A 226 -20.27 -26.39 10.91
C PRO A 226 -19.35 -26.98 11.98
N THR A 227 -18.19 -27.55 11.60
CA THR A 227 -17.23 -28.14 12.54
C THR A 227 -15.80 -27.78 12.15
N LEU A 228 -14.90 -27.74 13.14
CA LEU A 228 -13.48 -27.45 12.92
C LEU A 228 -12.77 -28.54 12.11
N GLU A 229 -13.21 -29.78 12.22
CA GLU A 229 -12.66 -30.92 11.45
C GLU A 229 -12.95 -30.74 9.96
N THR A 230 -14.19 -30.37 9.62
CA THR A 230 -14.57 -30.11 8.24
C THR A 230 -13.85 -28.87 7.71
N LEU A 231 -13.75 -27.81 8.53
CA LEU A 231 -13.02 -26.59 8.18
C LEU A 231 -11.54 -26.87 7.89
N ALA A 232 -10.87 -27.63 8.76
CA ALA A 232 -9.48 -28.02 8.60
C ALA A 232 -9.25 -28.84 7.33
N SER A 233 -10.17 -29.77 7.02
CA SER A 233 -10.12 -30.55 5.79
C SER A 233 -10.24 -29.67 4.55
N MET A 234 -11.11 -28.64 4.55
CA MET A 234 -11.25 -27.69 3.44
C MET A 234 -9.99 -26.85 3.27
N ALA A 235 -9.43 -26.36 4.38
CA ALA A 235 -8.23 -25.52 4.40
C ALA A 235 -6.90 -26.28 4.19
N GLY A 236 -6.93 -27.62 4.15
CA GLY A 236 -5.74 -28.46 4.05
C GLY A 236 -4.82 -28.39 5.28
N ILE A 237 -5.38 -28.11 6.46
CA ILE A 237 -4.64 -28.00 7.74
C ILE A 237 -4.83 -29.29 8.56
N PRO A 238 -3.84 -29.74 9.36
CA PRO A 238 -4.04 -30.85 10.29
C PRO A 238 -5.15 -30.56 11.32
N GLY A 239 -6.27 -31.28 11.24
CA GLY A 239 -7.46 -31.05 12.07
C GLY A 239 -7.22 -31.11 13.57
N GLU A 240 -6.44 -32.09 14.04
CA GLU A 240 -6.07 -32.20 15.46
C GLU A 240 -5.23 -31.01 15.95
N ALA A 241 -4.35 -30.47 15.10
CA ALA A 241 -3.55 -29.31 15.45
C ALA A 241 -4.42 -28.04 15.54
N LEU A 242 -5.32 -27.83 14.56
CA LEU A 242 -6.26 -26.71 14.59
C LEU A 242 -7.15 -26.75 15.83
N ARG A 243 -7.74 -27.92 16.11
CA ARG A 243 -8.61 -28.14 17.29
C ARG A 243 -7.86 -27.82 18.59
N THR A 244 -6.61 -28.30 18.71
CA THR A 244 -5.75 -28.02 19.87
C THR A 244 -5.46 -26.53 20.01
N SER A 245 -5.13 -25.84 18.91
CA SER A 245 -4.87 -24.39 18.92
C SER A 245 -6.10 -23.57 19.34
N ILE A 246 -7.29 -23.92 18.85
CA ILE A 246 -8.54 -23.23 19.23
C ILE A 246 -8.91 -23.52 20.69
N GLN A 247 -8.77 -24.76 21.15
CA GLN A 247 -9.01 -25.10 22.56
C GLN A 247 -8.08 -24.30 23.47
N ARG A 248 -6.78 -24.29 23.18
CA ARG A 248 -5.78 -23.51 23.91
C ARG A 248 -6.11 -22.02 23.90
N PHE A 249 -6.47 -21.47 22.75
CA PHE A 249 -6.84 -20.06 22.64
C PHE A 249 -8.07 -19.72 23.50
N ASN A 250 -9.12 -20.53 23.45
CA ASN A 250 -10.33 -20.34 24.24
C ASN A 250 -10.06 -20.44 25.76
N GLU A 251 -9.14 -21.32 26.19
CA GLU A 251 -8.68 -21.37 27.58
C GLU A 251 -7.94 -20.09 28.00
N LEU A 252 -7.09 -19.55 27.13
CA LEU A 252 -6.38 -18.29 27.39
C LEU A 252 -7.36 -17.12 27.49
N VAL A 253 -8.35 -17.06 26.60
CA VAL A 253 -9.44 -16.06 26.63
C VAL A 253 -10.21 -16.14 27.94
N GLU A 254 -10.60 -17.34 28.38
CA GLU A 254 -11.28 -17.55 29.68
C GLU A 254 -10.42 -17.06 30.86
N ASN A 255 -9.11 -17.30 30.80
CA ASN A 255 -8.17 -16.88 31.83
C ASN A 255 -7.82 -15.38 31.76
N GLY A 256 -8.22 -14.68 30.70
CA GLY A 256 -7.98 -13.24 30.50
C GLY A 256 -6.52 -12.86 30.19
N VAL A 257 -5.64 -13.82 29.88
CA VAL A 257 -4.23 -13.56 29.54
C VAL A 257 -3.74 -14.51 28.45
N ASP A 258 -3.20 -13.97 27.36
CA ASP A 258 -2.49 -14.75 26.34
C ASP A 258 -1.04 -14.98 26.76
N GLY A 259 -0.80 -16.06 27.51
CA GLY A 259 0.54 -16.48 27.93
C GLY A 259 1.41 -17.03 26.79
N ASP A 260 0.86 -17.29 25.60
CA ASP A 260 1.60 -17.88 24.48
C ASP A 260 2.25 -16.79 23.62
N PHE A 261 1.51 -15.72 23.26
CA PHE A 261 2.00 -14.65 22.38
C PHE A 261 1.74 -13.21 22.90
N GLY A 262 1.03 -13.05 24.02
CA GLY A 262 0.77 -11.75 24.62
C GLY A 262 -0.19 -10.86 23.82
N ARG A 263 -1.16 -11.43 23.08
CA ARG A 263 -2.19 -10.68 22.35
C ARG A 263 -3.08 -9.84 23.27
N PHE A 264 -3.42 -10.37 24.44
CA PHE A 264 -4.29 -9.73 25.44
C PHE A 264 -3.81 -10.07 26.85
N SER A 265 -4.25 -9.27 27.84
CA SER A 265 -3.82 -9.39 29.24
C SER A 265 -4.83 -8.77 30.19
N SER A 266 -4.57 -8.77 31.50
CA SER A 266 -5.42 -8.05 32.47
C SER A 266 -5.64 -6.55 32.19
N GLN A 267 -4.83 -5.94 31.31
CA GLN A 267 -4.92 -4.51 30.94
C GLN A 267 -5.42 -4.29 29.50
N ALA A 268 -5.66 -5.37 28.73
CA ALA A 268 -6.05 -5.28 27.33
C ALA A 268 -7.10 -6.36 27.03
N ASP A 269 -8.23 -5.95 26.45
CA ASP A 269 -9.39 -6.82 26.28
C ASP A 269 -9.06 -8.09 25.47
N ALA A 270 -9.61 -9.22 25.93
CA ALA A 270 -9.54 -10.47 25.21
C ALA A 270 -10.60 -10.49 24.09
N PRO A 271 -10.26 -11.06 22.91
CA PRO A 271 -11.27 -11.33 21.87
C PRO A 271 -12.26 -12.40 22.36
N PRO A 272 -13.43 -12.54 21.71
CA PRO A 272 -14.35 -13.63 22.02
C PRO A 272 -13.73 -15.01 21.76
N LYS A 273 -14.27 -16.02 22.45
CA LYS A 273 -13.94 -17.43 22.16
C LYS A 273 -14.45 -17.83 20.78
N ILE A 274 -13.72 -18.71 20.12
CA ILE A 274 -14.10 -19.32 18.84
C ILE A 274 -14.78 -20.67 19.15
N GLN A 275 -16.11 -20.69 19.17
CA GLN A 275 -16.88 -21.87 19.59
C GLN A 275 -18.29 -21.98 18.97
N GLN A 276 -18.76 -20.96 18.25
CA GLN A 276 -20.11 -20.91 17.70
C GLN A 276 -20.12 -21.14 16.18
N PRO A 277 -20.52 -22.34 15.70
CA PRO A 277 -20.56 -22.59 14.27
C PRO A 277 -21.60 -21.70 13.55
N PRO A 278 -21.45 -21.47 12.24
CA PRO A 278 -20.36 -21.98 11.40
C PRO A 278 -19.02 -21.28 11.69
N PHE A 279 -17.94 -22.01 11.43
CA PHE A 279 -16.57 -21.51 11.50
C PHE A 279 -16.10 -21.08 10.11
N TYR A 280 -15.24 -20.07 10.07
CA TYR A 280 -14.67 -19.47 8.87
C TYR A 280 -13.15 -19.63 8.89
N ALA A 281 -12.55 -19.92 7.73
CA ALA A 281 -11.11 -19.87 7.53
C ALA A 281 -10.80 -19.14 6.22
N LEU A 282 -10.01 -18.09 6.30
CA LEU A 282 -9.52 -17.33 5.16
C LEU A 282 -8.01 -17.38 5.11
N GLN A 283 -7.44 -17.63 3.94
CA GLN A 283 -6.01 -17.68 3.76
C GLN A 283 -5.43 -16.31 3.42
N PHE A 284 -4.37 -15.94 4.12
CA PHE A 284 -3.67 -14.68 3.98
C PHE A 284 -2.22 -14.90 3.56
N PHE A 285 -1.70 -13.97 2.76
CA PHE A 285 -0.37 -13.98 2.19
C PHE A 285 0.31 -12.63 2.40
N PRO A 286 1.65 -12.60 2.44
CA PRO A 286 2.36 -11.35 2.32
C PRO A 286 2.02 -10.70 0.96
N MET A 287 1.90 -9.38 0.93
CA MET A 287 1.64 -8.62 -0.30
C MET A 287 2.50 -7.37 -0.40
N THR A 288 2.89 -7.03 -1.63
CA THR A 288 3.63 -5.80 -1.93
C THR A 288 2.77 -4.57 -1.68
N ARG A 289 3.37 -3.48 -1.20
CA ARG A 289 2.61 -2.24 -0.95
C ARG A 289 3.37 -0.97 -1.33
N LYS A 290 4.55 -0.75 -0.77
CA LYS A 290 5.35 0.46 -1.03
C LYS A 290 6.83 0.18 -1.15
N SER A 291 7.48 0.76 -2.16
CA SER A 291 8.93 0.80 -2.21
C SER A 291 9.44 1.98 -1.39
N MET A 292 10.36 1.74 -0.47
CA MET A 292 11.00 2.75 0.39
C MET A 292 12.41 3.11 -0.08
N GLY A 293 12.91 2.40 -1.09
CA GLY A 293 14.01 2.85 -1.94
C GLY A 293 13.51 3.54 -3.20
N GLY A 294 14.41 4.28 -3.85
CA GLY A 294 14.10 4.96 -5.10
C GLY A 294 15.26 5.83 -5.57
N ILE A 295 14.95 6.83 -6.39
CA ILE A 295 15.91 7.80 -6.92
C ILE A 295 16.55 8.57 -5.76
N ALA A 296 17.87 8.63 -5.72
CA ALA A 296 18.60 9.43 -4.75
C ALA A 296 18.33 10.92 -5.00
N ILE A 297 18.00 11.66 -3.94
CA ILE A 297 17.76 13.10 -4.00
C ILE A 297 18.48 13.84 -2.88
N ASP A 298 18.75 15.13 -3.07
CA ASP A 298 19.11 16.04 -1.98
C ASP A 298 17.88 16.62 -1.25
N THR A 299 18.11 17.53 -0.31
CA THR A 299 17.05 18.19 0.47
C THR A 299 16.19 19.16 -0.34
N GLU A 300 16.58 19.46 -1.58
CA GLU A 300 15.86 20.34 -2.50
C GLU A 300 15.07 19.54 -3.55
N GLY A 301 15.12 18.20 -3.50
CA GLY A 301 14.40 17.29 -4.39
C GLY A 301 15.11 17.01 -5.71
N ARG A 302 16.35 17.49 -5.90
CA ARG A 302 17.14 17.28 -7.12
C ARG A 302 17.71 15.87 -7.12
N ALA A 303 17.65 15.20 -8.26
CA ALA A 303 18.21 13.85 -8.41
C ALA A 303 19.73 13.88 -8.30
N LEU A 304 20.32 12.87 -7.66
CA LEU A 304 21.75 12.74 -7.45
C LEU A 304 22.31 11.55 -8.23
N ASN A 305 23.53 11.68 -8.74
CA ASN A 305 24.30 10.59 -9.34
C ASN A 305 25.02 9.76 -8.25
N GLU A 306 25.79 8.75 -8.65
CA GLU A 306 26.54 7.87 -7.73
C GLU A 306 27.64 8.61 -6.93
N ALA A 307 28.14 9.75 -7.44
CA ALA A 307 29.09 10.60 -6.73
C ALA A 307 28.41 11.56 -5.75
N GLY A 308 27.08 11.58 -5.69
CA GLY A 308 26.30 12.53 -4.89
C GLY A 308 26.17 13.92 -5.52
N GLU A 309 26.49 14.05 -6.80
CA GLU A 309 26.36 15.31 -7.55
C GLU A 309 24.98 15.41 -8.20
N VAL A 310 24.50 16.63 -8.37
CA VAL A 310 23.18 16.90 -8.97
C VAL A 310 23.17 16.51 -10.45
N VAL A 311 22.15 15.74 -10.85
CA VAL A 311 21.79 15.55 -12.25
C VAL A 311 20.97 16.75 -12.71
N SER A 312 21.61 17.67 -13.44
CA SER A 312 21.03 18.96 -13.80
C SER A 312 19.67 18.82 -14.50
N GLY A 313 18.66 19.53 -14.00
CA GLY A 313 17.31 19.55 -14.57
C GLY A 313 16.40 18.38 -14.15
N LEU A 314 16.88 17.41 -13.36
CA LEU A 314 16.11 16.25 -12.95
C LEU A 314 15.75 16.28 -11.45
N TYR A 315 14.49 16.01 -11.14
CA TYR A 315 13.93 15.93 -9.79
C TYR A 315 13.14 14.64 -9.62
N ALA A 316 12.98 14.18 -8.38
CA ALA A 316 12.13 13.03 -8.08
C ALA A 316 11.35 13.23 -6.77
N VAL A 317 10.07 12.82 -6.77
CA VAL A 317 9.14 13.06 -5.66
C VAL A 317 8.32 11.82 -5.30
N GLY A 318 7.83 11.78 -4.07
CA GLY A 318 6.97 10.70 -3.55
C GLY A 318 7.62 9.33 -3.57
N GLU A 319 6.86 8.30 -3.93
CA GLU A 319 7.38 6.93 -3.89
C GLU A 319 8.54 6.69 -4.88
N ALA A 320 8.66 7.49 -5.95
CA ALA A 320 9.76 7.40 -6.91
C ALA A 320 11.14 7.73 -6.31
N ASN A 321 11.18 8.47 -5.19
CA ASN A 321 12.41 8.74 -4.44
C ASN A 321 12.48 7.96 -3.12
N GLY A 322 11.66 6.91 -2.97
CA GLY A 322 11.54 6.15 -1.73
C GLY A 322 10.94 6.96 -0.58
N SER A 323 10.11 7.97 -0.87
CA SER A 323 9.58 8.92 0.13
C SER A 323 10.68 9.60 0.94
N ALA A 324 11.75 10.01 0.26
CA ALA A 324 12.97 10.62 0.81
C ALA A 324 13.63 9.78 1.93
N GLY A 325 13.35 8.48 1.98
CA GLY A 325 13.86 7.59 3.03
C GLY A 325 13.34 7.88 4.44
N ILE A 326 12.27 8.69 4.58
CA ILE A 326 11.67 9.08 5.88
C ILE A 326 11.27 7.85 6.71
N ASN A 327 10.87 6.77 6.05
CA ASN A 327 10.44 5.53 6.68
C ASN A 327 11.60 4.62 7.16
N GLY A 328 12.87 5.02 6.97
CA GLY A 328 13.99 4.24 7.47
C GLY A 328 14.01 2.81 6.89
N LYS A 329 14.15 1.79 7.76
CA LYS A 329 14.15 0.36 7.37
C LYS A 329 12.76 -0.28 7.41
N HIS A 330 11.82 0.30 8.16
CA HIS A 330 10.48 -0.24 8.33
C HIS A 330 9.47 0.90 8.24
N GLY A 331 8.59 0.81 7.25
CA GLY A 331 7.45 1.71 7.13
C GLY A 331 6.53 1.60 8.33
N MET A 332 5.81 2.69 8.56
CA MET A 332 4.66 2.74 9.46
C MET A 332 3.47 3.14 8.62
N ASP A 333 2.30 2.58 8.92
CA ASP A 333 1.08 3.02 8.26
C ASP A 333 0.90 4.54 8.42
N GLY A 334 0.27 5.17 7.42
CA GLY A 334 0.04 6.63 7.42
C GLY A 334 1.25 7.49 6.98
N MET A 335 2.45 6.92 6.84
CA MET A 335 3.69 7.66 6.57
C MET A 335 4.10 7.75 5.08
N PHE A 336 3.17 7.57 4.13
CA PHE A 336 3.50 7.55 2.69
C PHE A 336 2.88 8.69 1.88
N LEU A 337 1.65 9.10 2.20
CA LEU A 337 0.99 10.21 1.51
C LEU A 337 1.64 11.54 1.87
N GLY A 338 1.91 11.79 3.16
CA GLY A 338 2.56 13.01 3.65
C GLY A 338 3.88 13.31 2.95
N PRO A 339 4.86 12.37 2.94
CA PRO A 339 6.10 12.54 2.20
C PRO A 339 5.92 12.81 0.70
N SER A 340 4.91 12.22 0.07
CA SER A 340 4.62 12.48 -1.35
C SER A 340 4.22 13.93 -1.59
N VAL A 341 3.35 14.48 -0.72
CA VAL A 341 2.96 15.89 -0.78
C VAL A 341 4.14 16.80 -0.45
N ILE A 342 4.92 16.48 0.60
CA ILE A 342 6.04 17.31 1.05
C ILE A 342 7.14 17.37 -0.01
N THR A 343 7.60 16.24 -0.54
CA THR A 343 8.65 16.21 -1.56
C THR A 343 8.19 16.90 -2.86
N GLY A 344 6.91 16.75 -3.22
CA GLY A 344 6.31 17.52 -4.32
C GLY A 344 6.38 19.03 -4.10
N ARG A 345 6.00 19.51 -2.91
CA ARG A 345 6.06 20.94 -2.56
C ARG A 345 7.48 21.48 -2.51
N VAL A 346 8.42 20.71 -1.96
CA VAL A 346 9.85 21.09 -1.90
C VAL A 346 10.40 21.25 -3.31
N ALA A 347 10.27 20.22 -4.16
CA ALA A 347 10.77 20.29 -5.54
C ALA A 347 10.11 21.43 -6.34
N GLY A 348 8.80 21.64 -6.17
CA GLY A 348 8.10 22.75 -6.80
C GLY A 348 8.61 24.12 -6.33
N GLY A 349 8.89 24.28 -5.03
CA GLY A 349 9.50 25.48 -4.45
C GLY A 349 10.90 25.74 -5.00
N THR A 350 11.77 24.74 -4.99
CA THR A 350 13.13 24.81 -5.55
C THR A 350 13.11 25.26 -7.01
N ILE A 351 12.22 24.68 -7.83
CA ILE A 351 12.09 25.03 -9.26
C ILE A 351 11.58 26.47 -9.42
N ALA A 352 10.65 26.92 -8.58
CA ALA A 352 10.13 28.28 -8.62
C ALA A 352 11.20 29.31 -8.22
N GLU A 353 12.00 29.03 -7.20
CA GLU A 353 13.12 29.89 -6.76
C GLU A 353 14.19 30.00 -7.85
N ALA A 354 14.62 28.88 -8.42
CA ALA A 354 15.56 28.86 -9.53
C ALA A 354 15.04 29.64 -10.76
N ARG A 355 13.71 29.70 -10.96
CA ARG A 355 13.09 30.52 -12.00
C ARG A 355 12.96 31.99 -11.60
N ALA A 356 12.68 32.30 -10.33
CA ALA A 356 12.59 33.67 -9.83
C ALA A 356 13.95 34.41 -9.90
N GLU A 357 15.05 33.66 -9.80
CA GLU A 357 16.40 34.17 -10.10
C GLU A 357 16.62 34.46 -11.60
N LEU A 358 15.75 33.93 -12.48
CA LEU A 358 15.79 34.11 -13.94
C LEU A 358 14.73 35.11 -14.47
N GLU A 359 13.59 35.30 -13.82
CA GLU A 359 12.51 36.25 -14.17
C GLU A 359 11.72 36.73 -12.92
N GLU A 360 11.24 37.99 -12.89
CA GLU A 360 10.45 38.59 -11.81
C GLU A 360 9.27 37.71 -11.32
N GLN A 361 9.10 37.67 -10.00
CA GLN A 361 8.27 36.73 -9.22
C GLN A 361 6.88 36.42 -9.80
N LEU A 362 6.54 35.13 -9.92
CA LEU A 362 5.17 34.68 -10.05
C LEU A 362 4.44 34.83 -8.71
N PRO A 363 3.30 35.54 -8.63
CA PRO A 363 2.51 35.61 -7.42
C PRO A 363 1.80 34.26 -7.20
N ILE A 364 2.35 33.43 -6.32
CA ILE A 364 1.63 32.26 -5.81
C ILE A 364 0.62 32.78 -4.77
N SER A 365 -0.60 33.05 -5.21
CA SER A 365 -1.72 33.30 -4.31
C SER A 365 -2.21 31.95 -3.76
N VAL A 366 -2.02 31.75 -2.45
CA VAL A 366 -2.71 30.68 -1.72
C VAL A 366 -4.08 31.21 -1.32
N SER A 367 -4.94 31.52 -2.30
CA SER A 367 -6.36 31.67 -1.97
C SER A 367 -6.87 30.28 -1.64
N LEU A 368 -7.31 30.08 -0.39
CA LEU A 368 -8.18 28.96 -0.06
C LEU A 368 -9.33 28.99 -1.08
N LEU A 369 -9.59 27.86 -1.73
CA LEU A 369 -10.77 27.74 -2.57
C LEU A 369 -11.98 28.12 -1.71
N ASP A 370 -12.78 29.05 -2.22
CA ASP A 370 -14.05 29.41 -1.60
C ASP A 370 -14.86 28.12 -1.45
N GLU A 371 -15.24 27.74 -0.23
CA GLU A 371 -15.95 26.47 0.03
C GLU A 371 -17.26 26.40 -0.78
N ASP A 372 -17.82 27.56 -1.12
CA ASP A 372 -19.02 27.75 -1.95
C ASP A 372 -18.83 27.42 -3.45
N LEU A 373 -17.58 27.28 -3.93
CA LEU A 373 -17.27 26.87 -5.31
C LEU A 373 -17.01 25.37 -5.44
N LEU A 374 -16.99 24.63 -4.33
CA LEU A 374 -17.11 23.18 -4.39
C LEU A 374 -18.51 22.85 -4.90
N PRO A 375 -18.67 21.93 -5.86
CA PRO A 375 -20.00 21.52 -6.29
C PRO A 375 -20.79 21.10 -5.05
N VAL A 376 -21.88 21.83 -4.78
CA VAL A 376 -22.89 21.48 -3.77
C VAL A 376 -23.21 20.01 -3.99
N GLU A 377 -23.14 19.23 -2.92
CA GLU A 377 -23.39 17.79 -2.90
C GLU A 377 -24.52 17.41 -3.87
N GLU A 378 -24.18 16.92 -5.06
CA GLU A 378 -25.14 16.21 -5.89
C GLU A 378 -25.38 14.87 -5.20
N ASN A 379 -26.39 14.90 -4.34
CA ASN A 379 -27.17 13.81 -3.76
C ASN A 379 -26.87 12.45 -4.40
N TRP A 380 -26.00 11.70 -3.74
CA TRP A 380 -26.18 10.26 -3.64
C TRP A 380 -26.87 10.00 -2.30
N GLU A 381 -28.19 9.93 -2.31
CA GLU A 381 -28.97 9.46 -1.17
C GLU A 381 -28.72 7.95 -0.99
N GLY A 382 -27.61 7.61 -0.35
CA GLY A 382 -27.47 6.33 0.33
C GLY A 382 -28.27 6.42 1.63
N ASN A 383 -29.52 5.94 1.61
CA ASN A 383 -30.34 5.79 2.80
C ASN A 383 -29.60 4.95 3.84
N PHE A 384 -29.00 5.62 4.83
CA PHE A 384 -28.63 5.01 6.10
C PHE A 384 -29.63 5.53 7.14
N ALA A 385 -30.70 4.77 7.34
CA ALA A 385 -31.49 4.91 8.55
C ALA A 385 -30.69 4.30 9.72
N PRO A 386 -30.61 4.98 10.88
CA PRO A 386 -30.01 4.41 12.07
C PRO A 386 -31.05 3.60 12.84
N GLU A 387 -30.86 2.28 12.94
CA GLU A 387 -31.21 1.47 14.12
C GLU A 387 -30.10 0.44 14.37
#